data_AF-M4CQJ2-F1
#
_entry.id   AF-M4CQJ2-F1
#
_cell.length_a   1.000
_cell.length_b   1.000
_cell.length_c   1.000
_cell.angle_alpha   90.00
_cell.angle_beta   90.00
_cell.angle_gamma   90.00
#
_symmetry.space_group_name_H-M   'P 1'
#
loop_
_entity.id
_entity.type
_entity.pdbx_description
1 polymer ?
#
loop_
_entity_poly.entity_id
_entity_poly.type
_entity_poly.pdbx_seq_one_letter_code
_entity_poly.pdbx_strand_id
1 'polypeptide(L)'
;MADGDEKAVIRRLRGIGSEKKGFRIFRAMSSAVDATGNPIPTSAVLTASAKHIGLRCMPENVAFLKCKKNDPNPEKCLDKGRDVTRCVLGLLKDLHQKCQKEMDDYVGCMYYYTNEFDLCRKEQEAFEKVCPLK
;
A
#
# COMPACT_ATOMS: atom_id res chain seq x y z
N MET A 1 -32.87 29.76 -10.22
CA MET A 1 -31.56 30.43 -10.38
C MET A 1 -30.94 30.67 -9.00
N ALA A 2 -29.99 29.83 -8.59
CA ALA A 2 -29.04 30.13 -7.51
C ALA A 2 -27.78 29.26 -7.73
N ASP A 3 -27.17 29.40 -8.91
CA ASP A 3 -26.07 28.57 -9.44
C ASP A 3 -24.68 29.18 -9.16
N GLY A 4 -24.57 30.06 -8.15
CA GLY A 4 -23.39 30.90 -7.94
C GLY A 4 -22.51 30.54 -6.73
N ASP A 5 -23.11 30.10 -5.62
CA ASP A 5 -22.43 30.06 -4.32
C ASP A 5 -21.66 28.75 -4.05
N GLU A 6 -22.11 27.62 -4.60
CA GLU A 6 -21.46 26.32 -4.31
C GLU A 6 -20.06 26.21 -4.96
N LYS A 7 -19.89 26.79 -6.16
CA LYS A 7 -18.58 26.83 -6.83
C LYS A 7 -17.59 27.77 -6.11
N ALA A 8 -18.07 28.78 -5.39
CA ALA A 8 -17.22 29.71 -4.65
C ALA A 8 -16.62 29.07 -3.39
N VAL A 9 -17.37 28.21 -2.70
CA VAL A 9 -16.88 27.43 -1.55
C VAL A 9 -15.83 26.41 -1.97
N ILE A 10 -16.08 25.66 -3.06
CA ILE A 10 -15.12 24.68 -3.59
C ILE A 10 -13.83 25.36 -4.08
N ARG A 11 -13.92 26.58 -4.63
CA ARG A 11 -12.75 27.33 -5.10
C ARG A 11 -11.93 27.94 -3.96
N ARG A 12 -12.54 28.25 -2.80
CA ARG A 12 -11.83 28.68 -1.58
C ARG A 12 -11.06 27.55 -0.91
N LEU A 13 -11.54 26.31 -0.95
CA LEU A 13 -10.79 25.15 -0.45
C LEU A 13 -9.52 24.88 -1.28
N ARG A 14 -9.54 25.17 -2.59
CA ARG A 14 -8.35 25.02 -3.46
C ARG A 14 -7.29 26.13 -3.30
N GLY A 15 -7.55 27.16 -2.49
CA GLY A 15 -6.70 28.34 -2.36
C GLY A 15 -5.74 28.34 -1.16
N ILE A 16 -5.82 27.36 -0.26
CA ILE A 16 -4.96 27.33 0.93
C ILE A 16 -3.74 26.45 0.63
N GLY A 17 -2.57 27.07 0.47
CA GLY A 17 -1.26 26.39 0.41
C GLY A 17 -0.87 25.57 1.66
N SER A 18 -1.84 25.25 2.52
CA SER A 18 -1.73 24.38 3.69
C SER A 18 -1.97 22.90 3.34
N GLU A 19 -2.80 22.60 2.33
CA GLU A 19 -3.12 21.22 1.93
C GLU A 19 -1.87 20.48 1.41
N LYS A 20 -1.02 21.17 0.65
CA LYS A 20 0.29 20.63 0.22
C LYS A 20 1.31 20.54 1.34
N LYS A 21 1.21 21.37 2.39
CA LYS A 21 2.13 21.35 3.55
C LYS A 21 1.75 20.23 4.52
N GLY A 22 0.47 20.03 4.80
CA GLY A 22 -0.04 18.88 5.57
C GLY A 22 0.27 17.56 4.87
N PHE A 23 0.01 17.48 3.56
CA PHE A 23 0.37 16.32 2.75
C PHE A 23 1.88 16.06 2.73
N ARG A 24 2.73 17.11 2.67
CA ARG A 24 4.20 16.96 2.75
C ARG A 24 4.69 16.48 4.11
N ILE A 25 4.09 16.91 5.21
CA ILE A 25 4.46 16.45 6.57
C ILE A 25 4.00 14.99 6.77
N PHE A 26 2.79 14.64 6.33
CA PHE A 26 2.32 13.25 6.35
C PHE A 26 3.17 12.32 5.46
N ARG A 27 3.58 12.79 4.28
CA ARG A 27 4.45 12.03 3.36
C ARG A 27 5.81 11.67 3.96
N ALA A 28 6.31 12.44 4.92
CA ALA A 28 7.54 12.12 5.64
C ALA A 28 7.38 10.98 6.68
N MET A 29 6.14 10.62 7.03
CA MET A 29 5.82 9.63 8.08
C MET A 29 5.29 8.30 7.54
N SER A 30 5.21 8.12 6.22
CA SER A 30 4.55 6.96 5.59
C SER A 30 5.42 6.24 4.54
N SER A 31 6.73 6.15 4.75
CA SER A 31 7.61 5.39 3.85
C SER A 31 7.35 3.88 3.97
N ALA A 32 7.47 3.15 2.87
CA ALA A 32 7.31 1.70 2.85
C ALA A 32 8.53 0.92 3.40
N VAL A 33 9.65 1.61 3.70
CA VAL A 33 10.90 1.01 4.20
C VAL A 33 11.42 1.73 5.44
N ASP A 34 12.31 1.07 6.19
CA ASP A 34 13.06 1.67 7.28
C ASP A 34 14.23 2.53 6.79
N ALA A 35 14.94 3.18 7.72
CA ALA A 35 16.10 4.02 7.40
C ALA A 35 17.25 3.26 6.72
N THR A 36 17.27 1.93 6.78
CA THR A 36 18.25 1.05 6.14
C THR A 36 17.76 0.47 4.81
N GLY A 37 16.54 0.81 4.39
CA GLY A 37 15.93 0.33 3.15
C GLY A 37 15.30 -1.07 3.24
N ASN A 38 15.10 -1.61 4.45
CA ASN A 38 14.35 -2.86 4.61
C ASN A 38 12.84 -2.57 4.62
N PRO A 39 12.02 -3.41 3.96
CA PRO A 39 10.57 -3.20 3.92
C PRO A 39 9.95 -3.36 5.31
N ILE A 40 9.11 -2.39 5.69
CA ILE A 40 8.31 -2.45 6.92
C ILE A 40 6.90 -2.90 6.53
N PRO A 41 6.45 -4.11 6.90
CA PRO A 41 5.14 -4.63 6.52
C PRO A 41 4.02 -4.04 7.40
N THR A 42 3.85 -2.71 7.38
CA THR A 42 2.69 -2.06 8.00
C THR A 42 1.41 -2.44 7.26
N SER A 43 0.25 -2.23 7.90
CA SER A 43 -1.05 -2.51 7.27
C SER A 43 -1.23 -1.75 5.95
N ALA A 44 -0.81 -0.47 5.89
CA ALA A 44 -0.85 0.35 4.68
C ALA A 44 0.02 -0.23 3.55
N VAL A 45 1.26 -0.63 3.86
CA VAL A 45 2.20 -1.21 2.89
C VAL A 45 1.67 -2.53 2.33
N LEU A 46 1.18 -3.42 3.21
CA LEU A 46 0.62 -4.71 2.81
C LEU A 46 -0.64 -4.54 1.97
N THR A 47 -1.53 -3.60 2.33
CA THR A 47 -2.78 -3.39 1.60
C THR A 47 -2.55 -2.75 0.25
N ALA A 48 -1.68 -1.73 0.16
CA ALA A 48 -1.25 -1.14 -1.11
C ALA A 48 -0.64 -2.18 -2.06
N SER A 49 0.12 -3.14 -1.50
CA SER A 49 0.82 -4.17 -2.27
C SER A 49 -0.02 -5.44 -2.51
N ALA A 50 -1.26 -5.51 -2.01
CA ALA A 50 -2.04 -6.75 -1.96
C ALA A 50 -2.22 -7.41 -3.34
N LYS A 51 -2.45 -6.60 -4.40
CA LYS A 51 -2.56 -7.13 -5.77
C LYS A 51 -1.26 -7.79 -6.25
N HIS A 52 -0.11 -7.18 -5.98
CA HIS A 52 1.19 -7.77 -6.33
C HIS A 52 1.47 -9.03 -5.53
N ILE A 53 1.17 -9.03 -4.22
CA ILE A 53 1.32 -10.19 -3.34
C ILE A 53 0.47 -11.35 -3.85
N GLY A 54 -0.78 -11.08 -4.22
CA GLY A 54 -1.73 -12.07 -4.73
C GLY A 54 -1.28 -12.74 -6.03
N LEU A 55 -0.50 -12.06 -6.87
CA LEU A 55 0.03 -12.63 -8.11
C LEU A 55 1.38 -13.33 -7.90
N ARG A 56 2.30 -12.68 -7.18
CA ARG A 56 3.70 -13.11 -7.09
C ARG A 56 3.95 -14.16 -6.01
N CYS A 57 3.24 -14.09 -4.89
CA CYS A 57 3.37 -15.00 -3.75
C CYS A 57 2.17 -15.96 -3.63
N MET A 58 1.43 -16.14 -4.73
CA MET A 58 0.27 -17.02 -4.79
C MET A 58 0.58 -18.46 -4.36
N PRO A 59 1.66 -19.11 -4.85
CA PRO A 59 1.98 -20.48 -4.49
C PRO A 59 2.23 -20.66 -2.99
N GLU A 60 3.00 -19.76 -2.38
CA GLU A 60 3.34 -19.77 -0.97
C GLU A 60 2.09 -19.55 -0.11
N ASN A 61 1.27 -18.55 -0.47
CA ASN A 61 0.03 -18.24 0.24
C ASN A 61 -0.95 -19.42 0.20
N VAL A 62 -1.14 -20.03 -0.97
CA VAL A 62 -2.03 -21.19 -1.13
C VAL A 62 -1.49 -22.40 -0.35
N ALA A 63 -0.18 -22.65 -0.35
CA ALA A 63 0.42 -23.73 0.41
C ALA A 63 0.22 -23.55 1.92
N PHE A 64 0.39 -22.32 2.43
CA PHE A 64 0.15 -21.99 3.83
C PHE A 64 -1.33 -22.17 4.22
N LEU A 65 -2.26 -21.68 3.39
CA LEU A 65 -3.70 -21.84 3.62
C LEU A 65 -4.14 -23.31 3.58
N LYS A 66 -3.61 -24.11 2.65
CA LYS A 66 -3.86 -25.57 2.61
C LYS A 66 -3.37 -26.26 3.88
N CYS A 67 -2.18 -25.89 4.37
CA CYS A 67 -1.65 -26.42 5.63
C CYS A 67 -2.58 -26.10 6.80
N LYS A 68 -2.97 -24.82 6.97
CA LYS A 68 -3.86 -24.37 8.05
C LYS A 68 -5.27 -24.96 7.97
N LYS A 69 -5.76 -25.27 6.76
CA LYS A 69 -7.04 -25.97 6.57
C LYS A 69 -6.98 -27.42 7.04
N ASN A 70 -5.83 -28.08 6.88
CA ASN A 70 -5.64 -29.48 7.26
C ASN A 70 -5.37 -29.64 8.76
N ASP A 71 -4.59 -28.73 9.35
CA ASP A 71 -4.26 -28.76 10.78
C ASP A 71 -4.20 -27.32 11.35
N PRO A 72 -5.02 -26.98 12.36
CA PRO A 72 -5.01 -25.65 12.96
C PRO A 72 -3.77 -25.38 13.82
N ASN A 73 -2.99 -26.39 14.21
CA ASN A 73 -1.80 -26.23 15.05
C ASN A 73 -0.81 -25.23 14.42
N PRO A 74 -0.46 -24.12 15.10
CA PRO A 74 0.41 -23.10 14.56
C PRO A 74 1.82 -23.59 14.21
N GLU A 75 2.34 -24.61 14.91
CA GLU A 75 3.70 -25.11 14.71
C GLU A 75 3.87 -25.91 13.41
N LYS A 76 2.81 -26.59 12.97
CA LYS A 76 2.83 -27.51 11.82
C LYS A 76 3.04 -26.81 10.47
N CYS A 77 2.73 -25.52 10.40
CA CYS A 77 2.80 -24.72 9.18
C CYS A 77 3.86 -23.60 9.25
N LEU A 78 4.77 -23.63 10.24
CA LEU A 78 5.78 -22.58 10.44
C LEU A 78 6.75 -22.46 9.25
N ASP A 79 7.11 -23.58 8.63
CA ASP A 79 7.95 -23.61 7.43
C ASP A 79 7.26 -22.86 6.27
N LYS A 80 5.98 -23.16 6.00
CA LYS A 80 5.18 -22.49 4.96
C LYS A 80 4.92 -21.02 5.30
N GLY A 81 4.74 -20.70 6.57
CA GLY A 81 4.62 -19.31 7.03
C GLY A 81 5.91 -18.51 6.79
N ARG A 82 7.08 -19.12 7.02
CA ARG A 82 8.38 -18.51 6.69
C ARG A 82 8.54 -18.30 5.19
N ASP A 83 8.09 -19.25 4.36
CA ASP A 83 8.13 -19.12 2.91
C ASP A 83 7.27 -17.96 2.41
N VAL A 84 6.04 -17.81 2.92
CA VAL A 84 5.16 -16.66 2.65
C VAL A 84 5.86 -15.35 3.03
N THR A 85 6.35 -15.25 4.27
CA THR A 85 7.00 -14.02 4.75
C THR A 85 8.24 -13.68 3.92
N ARG A 86 9.04 -14.67 3.55
CA ARG A 86 10.22 -14.47 2.69
C ARG A 86 9.82 -13.93 1.32
N CYS A 87 8.80 -14.50 0.69
CA CYS A 87 8.30 -14.04 -0.61
C CYS A 87 7.80 -12.59 -0.51
N VAL A 88 6.93 -12.31 0.48
CA VAL A 88 6.32 -10.99 0.64
C VAL A 88 7.37 -9.91 0.94
N LEU A 89 8.30 -10.14 1.87
CA LEU A 89 9.36 -9.17 2.16
C LEU A 89 10.27 -8.94 0.94
N GLY A 90 10.61 -10.00 0.21
CA GLY A 90 11.35 -9.87 -1.05
C GLY A 90 10.62 -9.02 -2.08
N LEU A 91 9.31 -9.23 -2.24
CA LEU A 91 8.47 -8.45 -3.13
C LEU A 91 8.36 -6.98 -2.71
N LEU A 92 8.13 -6.70 -1.42
CA LEU A 92 8.02 -5.32 -0.92
C LEU A 92 9.31 -4.54 -1.18
N LYS A 93 10.46 -5.19 -0.99
CA LYS A 93 11.77 -4.61 -1.31
C LYS A 93 11.90 -4.30 -2.81
N ASP A 94 11.51 -5.23 -3.68
CA ASP A 94 11.57 -5.06 -5.13
C ASP A 94 10.65 -3.92 -5.63
N LEU A 95 9.42 -3.85 -5.12
CA LEU A 95 8.46 -2.80 -5.45
C LEU A 95 8.98 -1.42 -5.04
N HIS A 96 9.51 -1.30 -3.82
CA HIS A 96 10.04 -0.03 -3.34
C HIS A 96 11.30 0.39 -4.11
N GLN A 97 12.15 -0.54 -4.55
CA GLN A 97 13.32 -0.21 -5.37
C GLN A 97 12.97 0.26 -6.79
N LYS A 98 11.93 -0.31 -7.41
CA LYS A 98 11.54 -0.01 -8.79
C LYS A 98 10.60 1.20 -8.91
N CYS A 99 9.68 1.32 -7.97
CA CYS A 99 8.54 2.24 -8.04
C CYS A 99 8.42 3.07 -6.76
N GLN A 100 9.56 3.45 -6.18
CA GLN A 100 9.67 4.07 -4.86
C GLN A 100 8.66 5.19 -4.65
N LYS A 101 8.68 6.20 -5.52
CA LYS A 101 7.92 7.43 -5.34
C LYS A 101 6.42 7.16 -5.36
N GLU A 102 5.94 6.42 -6.35
CA GLU A 102 4.52 6.10 -6.51
C GLU A 102 4.03 5.13 -5.43
N MET A 103 4.88 4.20 -4.99
CA MET A 103 4.59 3.31 -3.87
C MET A 103 4.42 4.09 -2.57
N ASP A 104 5.36 5.00 -2.25
CA ASP A 104 5.28 5.84 -1.05
C ASP A 104 4.07 6.77 -1.09
N ASP A 105 3.74 7.35 -2.25
CA ASP A 105 2.55 8.20 -2.42
C ASP A 105 1.26 7.38 -2.16
N TYR A 106 1.18 6.14 -2.66
CA TYR A 106 0.03 5.26 -2.47
C TYR A 106 -0.08 4.72 -1.04
N VAL A 107 1.04 4.30 -0.44
CA VAL A 107 1.11 3.88 0.97
C VAL A 107 0.74 5.03 1.89
N GLY A 108 1.17 6.26 1.59
CA GLY A 108 0.77 7.45 2.33
C GLY A 108 -0.74 7.69 2.29
N CYS A 109 -1.36 7.53 1.13
CA CYS A 109 -2.82 7.61 1.01
C CYS A 109 -3.51 6.51 1.83
N MET A 110 -3.04 5.26 1.70
CA MET A 110 -3.56 4.13 2.46
C MET A 110 -3.44 4.32 3.97
N TYR A 111 -2.33 4.88 4.43
CA TYR A 111 -2.14 5.20 5.84
C TYR A 111 -3.13 6.28 6.30
N TYR A 112 -3.30 7.34 5.53
CA TYR A 112 -4.18 8.46 5.89
C TYR A 112 -5.67 8.05 5.93
N TYR A 113 -6.12 7.27 4.94
CA TYR A 113 -7.51 6.82 4.83
C TYR A 113 -7.74 5.42 5.41
N THR A 114 -6.83 4.93 6.26
CA THR A 114 -6.98 3.65 6.99
C THR A 114 -7.34 2.49 6.06
N ASN A 115 -6.62 2.35 4.95
CA ASN A 115 -6.77 1.31 3.94
C ASN A 115 -8.05 1.36 3.09
N GLU A 116 -8.74 2.52 3.02
CA GLU A 116 -9.92 2.68 2.16
C GLU A 116 -9.51 2.91 0.69
N PHE A 117 -9.76 1.90 -0.15
CA PHE A 117 -9.29 1.91 -1.53
C PHE A 117 -9.97 2.97 -2.40
N ASP A 118 -11.26 3.23 -2.19
CA ASP A 118 -12.03 4.14 -3.03
C ASP A 118 -11.55 5.59 -2.92
N LEU A 119 -10.90 5.93 -1.81
CA LEU A 119 -10.32 7.26 -1.57
C LEU A 119 -8.91 7.43 -2.18
N CYS A 120 -8.27 6.33 -2.60
CA CYS A 120 -6.88 6.30 -3.07
C CYS A 120 -6.70 5.82 -4.51
N ARG A 121 -7.79 5.79 -5.33
CA ARG A 121 -7.75 5.27 -6.71
C ARG A 121 -6.76 6.00 -7.62
N LYS A 122 -6.58 7.30 -7.41
CA LYS A 122 -5.63 8.10 -8.19
C LYS A 122 -4.17 7.68 -7.95
N GLU A 123 -3.79 7.51 -6.70
CA GLU A 123 -2.46 7.06 -6.31
C GLU A 123 -2.25 5.60 -6.71
N GLN A 124 -3.30 4.78 -6.61
CA GLN A 124 -3.30 3.40 -7.10
C GLN A 124 -3.00 3.31 -8.61
N GLU A 125 -3.72 4.08 -9.45
CA GLU A 125 -3.52 4.10 -10.89
C GLU A 125 -2.10 4.57 -11.26
N ALA A 126 -1.58 5.58 -10.55
CA ALA A 126 -0.22 6.04 -10.73
C ALA A 126 0.81 4.96 -10.39
N PHE A 127 0.61 4.24 -9.28
CA PHE A 127 1.46 3.12 -8.88
C PHE A 127 1.40 1.96 -9.87
N GLU A 128 0.21 1.51 -10.26
CA GLU A 128 0.03 0.39 -11.21
C GLU A 128 0.54 0.72 -12.62
N LYS A 129 0.57 2.01 -13.00
CA LYS A 129 1.15 2.45 -14.28
C LYS A 129 2.67 2.28 -14.32
N VAL A 130 3.37 2.58 -13.22
CA VAL A 130 4.84 2.48 -13.13
C VAL A 130 5.27 1.06 -12.75
N CYS A 131 4.47 0.40 -11.90
CA CYS A 131 4.63 -0.97 -11.46
C CYS A 131 3.45 -1.83 -11.97
N PRO A 132 3.48 -2.26 -13.25
CA PRO A 132 2.40 -3.08 -13.78
C PRO A 132 2.33 -4.44 -13.09
N LEU A 133 1.10 -4.91 -12.91
CA LEU A 133 0.79 -6.26 -12.43
C LEU A 133 1.18 -7.28 -13.51
N LYS A 134 2.38 -7.86 -13.39
CA LYS A 134 2.91 -8.92 -14.26
C LYS A 134 3.23 -10.18 -13.48
#